data_AF-A0A183U8K9-F1
#
_entry.id   AF-A0A183U8K9-F1
#
_cell.length_a   1.000
_cell.length_b   1.000
_cell.length_c   1.000
_cell.angle_alpha   90.00
_cell.angle_beta   90.00
_cell.angle_gamma   90.00
#
_symmetry.space_group_name_H-M   'P 1'
#
loop_
_entity.id
_entity.type
_entity.pdbx_description
1 polymer ?
#
loop_
_entity_poly.entity_id
_entity_poly.type
_entity_poly.pdbx_seq_one_letter_code
_entity_poly.pdbx_strand_id
1 'polypeptide(L)'
;LLNWWDNVTQMRFTERTKCIIEQYNEYSVPGTGLHINGRLTQGENIADNGGIKEAYKAYRRYVDKLGHDEKRLPGLEEYTNDQIFFMSYAQKGEW
;
A
#
# COMPACT_ATOMS: atom_id res chain seq x y z
N LEU A 1 25.46 -3.07 -11.78
CA LEU A 1 24.50 -1.94 -11.89
C LEU A 1 25.23 -0.66 -11.54
N LEU A 2 25.15 0.37 -12.37
CA LEU A 2 25.70 1.70 -12.07
C LEU A 2 24.70 2.47 -11.20
N ASN A 3 25.21 3.22 -10.21
CA ASN A 3 24.37 4.11 -9.43
C ASN A 3 23.91 5.28 -10.30
N TRP A 4 22.60 5.40 -10.49
CA TRP A 4 21.97 6.47 -11.27
C TRP A 4 21.33 7.55 -10.39
N TRP A 5 21.47 7.45 -9.07
CA TRP A 5 20.94 8.42 -8.11
C TRP A 5 22.02 9.37 -7.63
N ASP A 6 21.66 10.64 -7.49
CA ASP A 6 22.47 11.58 -6.74
C ASP A 6 22.41 11.26 -5.23
N ASN A 7 23.41 11.77 -4.49
CA ASN A 7 23.57 11.51 -3.07
C ASN A 7 22.37 12.00 -2.23
N VAL A 8 21.74 13.11 -2.61
CA VAL A 8 20.61 13.68 -1.87
C VAL A 8 19.38 12.79 -2.04
N THR A 9 19.13 12.30 -3.24
CA THR A 9 18.04 11.35 -3.52
C THR A 9 18.23 10.05 -2.75
N GLN A 10 19.44 9.48 -2.74
CA GLN A 10 19.74 8.28 -1.96
C GLN A 10 19.54 8.48 -0.45
N MET A 11 19.99 9.62 0.08
CA MET A 11 19.80 9.97 1.48
C MET A 11 18.31 10.05 1.85
N ARG A 12 17.52 10.79 1.06
CA ARG A 12 16.07 10.97 1.30
C ARG A 12 15.28 9.68 1.18
N PHE A 13 15.64 8.82 0.23
CA PHE A 13 15.02 7.51 0.10
C PHE A 13 15.31 6.64 1.32
N THR A 14 16.57 6.63 1.77
CA THR A 14 16.98 5.89 2.96
C THR A 14 16.23 6.39 4.20
N GLU A 15 16.09 7.71 4.35
CA GLU A 15 15.33 8.32 5.43
C GLU A 15 13.85 7.87 5.44
N ARG A 16 13.16 7.91 4.30
CA ARG A 16 11.77 7.45 4.21
C ARG A 16 11.63 5.95 4.42
N THR A 17 12.60 5.17 3.95
CA THR A 17 12.61 3.72 4.13
C THR A 17 12.69 3.32 5.60
N LYS A 18 13.36 4.12 6.45
CA LYS A 18 13.39 3.87 7.90
C LYS A 18 12.00 3.81 8.52
N CYS A 19 11.09 4.71 8.14
CA CYS A 19 9.72 4.70 8.64
C CYS A 19 8.99 3.37 8.33
N ILE A 20 9.18 2.83 7.12
CA ILE A 20 8.63 1.52 6.74
C ILE A 20 9.27 0.39 7.55
N ILE A 21 10.60 0.42 7.75
CA ILE A 21 11.29 -0.58 8.56
C ILE A 21 10.76 -0.56 10.01
N GLU A 22 10.69 0.63 10.61
CA GLU A 22 10.27 0.84 11.99
C GLU A 22 8.83 0.38 12.19
N GLN A 23 7.90 0.81 11.33
CA GLN A 23 6.51 0.38 11.36
C GLN A 23 6.38 -1.15 11.34
N TYR A 24 7.07 -1.81 10.41
CA TYR A 24 6.91 -3.27 10.25
C TYR A 24 7.63 -4.07 11.34
N ASN A 25 8.68 -3.53 11.97
CA ASN A 25 9.30 -4.18 13.14
C ASN A 25 8.35 -4.27 14.34
N GLU A 26 7.37 -3.37 14.45
CA GLU A 26 6.39 -3.37 15.53
C GLU A 26 5.33 -4.46 15.37
N TYR A 27 5.18 -5.02 14.17
CA TYR A 27 4.22 -6.10 13.94
C TYR A 27 4.70 -7.43 14.52
N SER A 28 3.88 -7.99 15.40
CA SER A 28 4.05 -9.35 15.92
C SER A 28 3.26 -10.35 15.09
N VAL A 29 3.84 -11.53 14.88
CA VAL A 29 3.18 -12.64 14.21
C VAL A 29 2.35 -13.42 15.24
N PRO A 30 1.01 -13.38 15.15
CA PRO A 30 0.14 -14.00 16.15
C PRO A 30 0.48 -15.48 16.37
N GLY A 31 0.51 -15.90 17.65
CA GLY A 31 0.74 -17.30 18.02
C GLY A 31 2.19 -17.79 17.94
N THR A 32 3.14 -16.96 17.51
CA THR A 32 4.56 -17.37 17.39
C THR A 32 5.49 -16.66 18.38
N GLY A 33 5.07 -15.50 18.93
CA GLY A 33 5.94 -14.64 19.74
C GLY A 33 7.06 -13.94 18.95
N LEU A 34 7.05 -14.05 17.61
CA LEU A 34 8.03 -13.42 16.73
C LEU A 34 7.53 -12.08 16.22
N HIS A 35 8.48 -11.23 15.82
CA HIS A 35 8.22 -9.97 15.12
C HIS A 35 8.65 -10.06 13.66
N ILE A 36 7.98 -9.28 12.80
CA ILE A 36 8.39 -9.13 11.41
C ILE A 36 9.75 -8.42 11.36
N ASN A 37 10.64 -8.88 10.47
CA ASN A 37 11.88 -8.19 10.19
C ASN A 37 11.66 -7.14 9.09
N GLY A 38 11.31 -5.92 9.49
CA GLY A 38 11.01 -4.81 8.58
C GLY A 38 12.16 -4.46 7.64
N ARG A 39 13.42 -4.72 8.01
CA ARG A 39 14.59 -4.52 7.12
C ARG A 39 14.65 -5.55 6.02
N LEU A 40 14.30 -6.80 6.32
CA LEU A 40 14.26 -7.89 5.34
C LEU A 40 13.10 -7.68 4.35
N THR A 41 11.94 -7.26 4.84
CA THR A 41 10.72 -7.11 4.04
C THR A 41 10.54 -5.74 3.40
N GLN A 42 11.42 -4.77 3.67
CA GLN A 42 11.25 -3.36 3.25
C GLN A 42 10.96 -3.17 1.75
N GLY A 43 11.53 -4.01 0.88
CA GLY A 43 11.34 -3.90 -0.57
C GLY A 43 9.88 -4.10 -0.97
N GLU A 44 9.30 -5.22 -0.54
CA GLU A 44 7.89 -5.53 -0.79
C GLU A 44 6.96 -4.59 -0.02
N ASN A 45 7.29 -4.24 1.23
CA ASN A 45 6.50 -3.28 2.01
C ASN A 45 6.42 -1.91 1.31
N ILE A 46 7.51 -1.44 0.70
CA ILE A 46 7.52 -0.20 -0.12
C ILE A 46 6.67 -0.40 -1.37
N ALA A 47 6.78 -1.56 -2.05
CA ALA A 47 6.03 -1.87 -3.25
C ALA A 47 4.51 -1.92 -2.98
N ASP A 48 4.07 -2.56 -1.90
CA ASP A 48 2.67 -2.67 -1.51
C ASP A 48 2.06 -1.29 -1.19
N ASN A 49 2.74 -0.51 -0.34
CA ASN A 49 2.31 0.85 0.02
C ASN A 49 2.31 1.80 -1.19
N GLY A 50 3.32 1.70 -2.04
CA GLY A 50 3.40 2.48 -3.27
C GLY A 50 2.31 2.08 -4.28
N GLY A 51 2.12 0.78 -4.46
CA GLY A 51 1.20 0.18 -5.41
C GLY A 51 -0.25 0.55 -5.10
N ILE A 52 -0.70 0.33 -3.86
CA ILE A 52 -2.08 0.68 -3.46
C ILE A 52 -2.34 2.19 -3.57
N LYS A 53 -1.36 3.02 -3.21
CA LYS A 53 -1.47 4.47 -3.29
C LYS A 53 -1.65 4.95 -4.73
N GLU A 54 -0.84 4.44 -5.65
CA GLU A 54 -0.94 4.85 -7.05
C GLU A 54 -2.18 4.24 -7.74
N ALA A 55 -2.56 3.00 -7.40
CA ALA A 55 -3.80 2.38 -7.89
C ALA A 55 -5.04 3.16 -7.45
N TYR A 56 -5.11 3.59 -6.18
CA TYR A 56 -6.24 4.37 -5.67
C TYR A 56 -6.33 5.75 -6.34
N LYS A 57 -5.19 6.43 -6.54
CA LYS A 57 -5.17 7.69 -7.30
C LYS A 57 -5.65 7.50 -8.73
N ALA A 58 -5.26 6.40 -9.39
CA ALA A 58 -5.71 6.09 -10.74
C ALA A 58 -7.23 5.85 -10.77
N TYR A 59 -7.76 5.11 -9.79
CA TYR A 59 -9.20 4.89 -9.63
C TYR A 59 -9.97 6.21 -9.46
N ARG A 60 -9.54 7.08 -8.55
CA ARG A 60 -10.20 8.38 -8.33
C ARG A 60 -10.17 9.26 -9.58
N ARG A 61 -9.05 9.31 -10.31
CA ARG A 61 -8.96 10.02 -11.60
C ARG A 61 -9.90 9.44 -12.66
N TYR A 62 -10.10 8.13 -12.66
CA TYR A 62 -11.05 7.47 -13.55
C TYR A 62 -12.50 7.90 -13.24
N VAL A 63 -12.90 7.87 -11.97
CA VAL A 63 -14.22 8.33 -11.51
C VAL A 63 -14.44 9.81 -11.84
N ASP A 64 -13.44 10.66 -11.57
CA ASP A 64 -13.52 12.10 -11.89
C ASP A 64 -13.73 12.34 -13.40
N LYS A 65 -13.08 11.53 -14.25
CA LYS A 65 -13.24 11.58 -15.71
C LYS A 65 -14.63 11.09 -16.17
N LEU A 66 -15.21 10.14 -15.45
CA LEU A 66 -16.57 9.65 -15.71
C LEU A 66 -17.63 10.72 -15.39
N GLY A 67 -17.35 11.60 -14.42
CA GLY A 67 -18.22 12.71 -14.03
C GLY A 67 -19.34 12.32 -13.05
N HIS A 68 -19.39 11.06 -12.66
CA HIS A 68 -20.29 10.54 -11.61
C HIS A 68 -19.67 9.28 -10.99
N ASP A 69 -20.12 8.91 -9.80
CA ASP A 69 -19.74 7.65 -9.17
C ASP A 69 -20.31 6.45 -9.94
N GLU A 70 -19.59 5.33 -9.91
CA GLU A 70 -20.12 4.05 -10.40
C GLU A 70 -21.28 3.54 -9.52
N LYS A 71 -22.12 2.69 -10.09
CA LYS A 71 -23.21 2.04 -9.34
C LYS A 71 -22.63 1.20 -8.19
N ARG A 72 -23.32 1.21 -7.06
CA ARG A 72 -22.99 0.35 -5.92
C ARG A 72 -23.16 -1.12 -6.28
N LEU A 73 -22.38 -1.99 -5.63
CA LEU A 73 -22.49 -3.43 -5.80
C LEU A 73 -23.78 -3.95 -5.16
N PRO A 74 -24.55 -4.81 -5.85
CA PRO A 74 -25.74 -5.44 -5.27
C PRO A 74 -25.41 -6.28 -4.03
N GLY A 75 -26.15 -6.09 -2.94
CA GLY A 75 -25.93 -6.75 -1.66
C GLY A 75 -24.81 -6.16 -0.79
N LEU A 76 -24.21 -5.05 -1.21
CA LEU A 76 -23.19 -4.27 -0.47
C LEU A 76 -23.45 -2.76 -0.61
N GLU A 77 -24.70 -2.36 -0.83
CA GLU A 77 -25.08 -0.98 -1.13
C GLU A 77 -24.80 0.00 0.02
N GLU A 78 -24.64 -0.50 1.25
CA GLU A 78 -24.23 0.30 2.41
C GLU A 78 -22.78 0.82 2.33
N TYR A 79 -21.95 0.26 1.46
CA TYR A 79 -20.55 0.66 1.29
C TYR A 79 -20.36 1.57 0.08
N THR A 80 -19.44 2.53 0.20
CA THR A 80 -18.99 3.34 -0.94
C THR A 80 -18.03 2.56 -1.84
N ASN A 81 -17.89 2.97 -3.10
CA ASN A 81 -16.95 2.32 -4.01
C ASN A 81 -15.49 2.49 -3.55
N ASP A 82 -15.18 3.58 -2.83
CA ASP A 82 -13.87 3.76 -2.20
C ASP A 82 -13.65 2.73 -1.08
N GLN A 83 -14.67 2.44 -0.26
CA GLN A 83 -14.58 1.37 0.73
C GLN A 83 -14.44 0.00 0.05
N ILE A 84 -15.21 -0.26 -1.01
CA ILE A 84 -15.12 -1.48 -1.81
C ILE A 84 -13.73 -1.64 -2.44
N PHE A 85 -13.10 -0.55 -2.89
CA PHE A 85 -11.72 -0.57 -3.40
C PHE A 85 -10.76 -1.16 -2.34
N PHE A 86 -10.77 -0.63 -1.11
CA PHE A 86 -9.87 -1.11 -0.06
C PHE A 86 -10.26 -2.50 0.46
N MET A 87 -11.55 -2.83 0.51
CA MET A 87 -11.99 -4.20 0.84
C MET A 87 -11.52 -5.21 -0.22
N SER A 88 -11.60 -4.87 -1.50
CA SER A 88 -11.12 -5.74 -2.59
C SER A 88 -9.61 -5.94 -2.55
N TYR A 89 -8.86 -4.89 -2.21
CA TYR A 89 -7.41 -4.99 -2.00
C TYR A 89 -7.07 -5.93 -0.84
N ALA A 90 -7.76 -5.79 0.29
CA ALA A 90 -7.55 -6.62 1.48
C ALA A 90 -7.93 -8.09 1.25
N GLN A 91 -9.05 -8.36 0.56
CA GLN A 91 -9.47 -9.74 0.23
C GLN A 91 -8.50 -10.48 -0.68
N LYS A 92 -7.77 -9.77 -1.55
CA LYS A 92 -6.71 -10.38 -2.36
C LYS A 92 -5.50 -10.80 -1.51
N GLY A 93 -5.31 -10.16 -0.35
CA GLY A 93 -4.17 -10.36 0.54
C GLY A 93 -4.09 -11.73 1.24
N GLU A 94 -4.93 -12.71 0.88
CA GLU A 94 -4.89 -14.06 1.42
C GLU A 94 -4.91 -15.12 0.30
N TRP A 95 -3.76 -15.73 0.04
CA TRP A 95 -3.37 -17.07 0.49
C TRP A 95 -1.86 -17.08 0.79
#